data_AF-F4MWS8-F1
#
_entry.id   AF-F4MWS8-F1
#
_cell.length_a   1.000
_cell.length_b   1.000
_cell.length_c   1.000
_cell.angle_alpha   90.00
_cell.angle_beta   90.00
_cell.angle_gamma   90.00
#
_symmetry.space_group_name_H-M   'P 1'
#
loop_
_entity.id
_entity.type
_entity.pdbx_description
1 polymer ?
#
loop_
_entity_poly.entity_id
_entity_poly.type
_entity_poly.pdbx_seq_one_letter_code
_entity_poly.pdbx_strand_id
1 'polypeptide(L)'
;MINKTLGLIATIIGALYGGLLMQRLSLFRALMIFGILQAISNIGYWLLSITDKNIFSMGSAIFLENLCGGMGTAAFVALLMTLCNKSFSATQFALLSALSAVGRVYVGPIAGWFVETHGWPLFYLFSIAAAIPGLLLLYICRQTLEYTQKTDEFMPRTEFKTAYRWALRFLTIGCALLAAWLILLICNALDWTSASDVADTLLLRGIQLSVVGMVLGGVLDYLALRREKLA
;
A
#
# COMPACT_ATOMS: atom_id res chain seq x y z
N MET A 1 22.98 14.77 7.66
CA MET A 1 23.64 13.45 7.70
C MET A 1 23.08 12.56 8.81
N ILE A 2 22.99 13.05 10.05
CA ILE A 2 22.50 12.30 11.23
C ILE A 2 21.12 11.66 11.02
N ASN A 3 20.14 12.38 10.45
CA ASN A 3 18.79 11.83 10.22
C ASN A 3 18.75 10.70 9.18
N LYS A 4 19.62 10.72 8.15
CA LYS A 4 19.64 9.66 7.12
C LYS A 4 20.23 8.36 7.67
N THR A 5 21.30 8.45 8.46
CA THR A 5 21.93 7.29 9.11
C THR A 5 21.04 6.71 10.21
N LEU A 6 20.44 7.57 11.05
CA LEU A 6 19.50 7.14 12.09
C LEU A 6 18.26 6.46 11.49
N GLY A 7 17.67 7.03 10.44
CA GLY A 7 16.53 6.44 9.75
C GLY A 7 16.86 5.06 9.16
N LEU A 8 18.01 4.93 8.49
CA LEU A 8 18.43 3.64 7.91
C LEU A 8 18.66 2.57 8.97
N ILE A 9 19.34 2.89 10.06
CA ILE A 9 19.55 1.95 11.18
C ILE A 9 18.20 1.58 11.81
N ALA A 10 17.32 2.55 12.03
CA ALA A 10 15.98 2.31 12.57
C ALA A 10 15.16 1.37 11.69
N THR A 11 15.21 1.55 10.36
CA THR A 11 14.50 0.67 9.42
C THR A 11 15.05 -0.76 9.45
N ILE A 12 16.37 -0.94 9.53
CA ILE A 12 16.98 -2.28 9.63
C ILE A 12 16.55 -2.95 10.94
N ILE A 13 16.67 -2.25 12.07
CA ILE A 13 16.25 -2.76 13.38
C ILE A 13 14.76 -3.09 13.37
N GLY A 14 13.94 -2.23 12.77
CA GLY A 14 12.49 -2.43 12.64
C GLY A 14 12.15 -3.64 11.79
N ALA A 15 12.82 -3.82 10.64
CA ALA A 15 12.61 -4.98 9.78
C ALA A 15 12.99 -6.29 10.47
N LEU A 16 14.15 -6.32 11.16
CA LEU A 16 14.59 -7.50 11.92
C LEU A 16 13.65 -7.80 13.08
N TYR A 17 13.29 -6.78 13.87
CA TYR A 17 12.38 -6.93 15.00
C TYR A 17 10.98 -7.35 14.55
N GLY A 18 10.46 -6.74 13.48
CA GLY A 18 9.20 -7.11 12.84
C GLY A 18 9.21 -8.56 12.38
N GLY A 19 10.27 -8.99 11.69
CA GLY A 19 10.44 -10.38 11.24
C GLY A 19 10.49 -11.39 12.40
N LEU A 20 11.19 -11.07 13.49
CA LEU A 20 11.21 -11.90 14.70
C LEU A 20 9.83 -11.97 15.37
N LEU A 21 9.12 -10.86 15.46
CA LEU A 21 7.79 -10.81 16.08
C LEU A 21 6.78 -11.63 15.28
N MET A 22 6.93 -11.70 13.96
CA MET A 22 6.13 -12.53 13.07
C MET A 22 6.34 -14.04 13.26
N GLN A 23 7.44 -14.47 13.88
CA GLN A 23 7.61 -15.88 14.26
C GLN A 23 6.71 -16.26 15.44
N ARG A 24 6.31 -15.29 16.27
CA ARG A 24 5.49 -15.51 17.48
C ARG A 24 4.03 -15.07 17.33
N LEU A 25 3.73 -14.23 16.34
CA LEU A 25 2.38 -13.75 16.06
C LEU A 25 1.84 -14.36 14.78
N SER A 26 0.51 -14.51 14.67
CA SER A 26 -0.11 -14.81 13.38
C SER A 26 0.07 -13.63 12.43
N LEU A 27 0.12 -13.90 11.12
CA LEU A 27 0.39 -12.90 10.08
C LEU A 27 -0.62 -11.74 10.17
N PHE A 28 -1.90 -12.06 10.38
CA PHE A 28 -2.96 -11.08 10.58
C PHE A 28 -2.67 -10.13 11.76
N ARG A 29 -2.28 -10.67 12.93
CA ARG A 29 -2.00 -9.87 14.12
C ARG A 29 -0.79 -8.97 13.91
N ALA A 30 0.25 -9.48 13.26
CA ALA A 30 1.44 -8.69 12.93
C ALA A 30 1.08 -7.52 12.00
N LEU A 31 0.35 -7.78 10.91
CA LEU A 31 -0.08 -6.74 9.97
C LEU A 31 -0.97 -5.67 10.63
N MET A 32 -1.91 -6.07 11.48
CA MET A 32 -2.75 -5.14 12.22
C MET A 32 -1.94 -4.26 13.17
N ILE A 33 -1.06 -4.86 13.99
CA ILE A 33 -0.25 -4.12 14.95
C ILE A 33 0.69 -3.14 14.23
N PHE A 34 1.36 -3.59 13.16
CA PHE A 34 2.30 -2.75 12.43
C PHE A 34 1.60 -1.63 11.67
N GLY A 35 0.42 -1.90 11.08
CA GLY A 35 -0.36 -0.86 10.43
C GLY A 35 -0.90 0.19 11.41
N ILE A 36 -1.32 -0.22 12.62
CA ILE A 36 -1.72 0.71 13.68
C ILE A 36 -0.52 1.54 14.15
N LEU A 37 0.64 0.91 14.37
CA LEU A 37 1.88 1.60 14.74
C LEU A 37 2.29 2.63 13.67
N GLN A 38 2.18 2.28 12.39
CA GLN A 38 2.45 3.20 11.27
C GLN A 38 1.50 4.41 11.29
N ALA A 39 0.20 4.20 11.56
CA ALA A 39 -0.77 5.28 11.69
C ALA A 39 -0.46 6.19 12.89
N ILE A 40 -0.06 5.60 14.03
CA ILE A 40 0.36 6.36 15.23
C ILE A 40 1.62 7.17 14.93
N SER A 41 2.58 6.63 14.16
CA SER A 41 3.77 7.40 13.75
C SER A 41 3.38 8.65 12.94
N ASN A 42 2.36 8.56 12.07
CA ASN A 42 1.86 9.72 11.32
C ASN A 42 1.18 10.76 12.22
N ILE A 43 0.53 10.34 13.31
CA ILE A 43 0.01 11.26 14.35
C ILE A 43 1.17 12.01 15.03
N GLY A 44 2.29 11.32 15.28
CA GLY A 44 3.50 11.93 15.83
C GLY A 44 4.04 13.07 14.97
N TYR A 45 4.02 12.92 13.65
CA TYR A 45 4.41 14.00 12.74
C TYR A 45 3.39 15.15 12.67
N TRP A 46 2.09 14.86 12.76
CA TRP A 46 1.07 15.90 12.84
C TRP A 46 1.28 16.77 14.09
N LEU A 47 1.53 16.15 15.25
CA LEU A 47 1.81 16.84 16.50
C LEU A 47 3.10 17.67 16.42
N LEU A 48 4.12 17.14 15.74
CA LEU A 48 5.39 17.82 15.48
C LEU A 48 5.22 19.01 14.52
N SER A 49 4.27 18.95 13.59
CA SER A 49 3.97 20.05 12.68
C SER A 49 3.31 21.25 13.37
N ILE A 50 2.74 21.06 14.56
CA ILE A 50 2.03 22.09 15.34
C ILE A 50 2.90 22.61 16.51
N THR A 51 3.89 21.83 16.96
CA THR A 51 4.78 22.15 18.08
C THR A 51 6.09 22.79 17.61
N ASP A 52 6.73 23.61 18.46
CA ASP A 52 8.01 24.24 18.15
C ASP A 52 9.14 23.26 17.77
N LYS A 53 9.99 23.71 16.84
CA LYS A 53 11.06 22.92 16.20
C LYS A 53 12.15 22.51 17.20
N ASN A 54 11.96 21.38 17.88
CA ASN A 54 13.00 20.74 18.68
C ASN A 54 13.63 19.56 17.93
N ILE A 55 14.97 19.61 17.76
CA ILE A 55 15.75 18.58 17.04
C ILE A 55 15.54 17.18 17.65
N PHE A 56 15.42 17.08 18.97
CA PHE A 56 15.18 15.81 19.67
C PHE A 56 13.80 15.22 19.36
N SER A 57 12.77 16.05 19.28
CA SER A 57 11.41 15.59 18.97
C SER A 57 11.32 15.09 17.52
N MET A 58 11.92 15.84 16.58
CA MET A 58 12.03 15.42 15.17
C MET A 58 12.82 14.13 14.99
N GLY A 59 13.95 13.98 15.69
CA GLY A 59 14.77 12.76 15.64
C GLY A 59 14.00 11.53 16.13
N SER A 60 13.23 11.67 17.21
CA SER A 60 12.40 10.57 17.75
C SER A 60 11.25 10.18 16.82
N ALA A 61 10.60 11.15 16.17
CA ALA A 61 9.51 10.90 15.23
C ALA A 61 10.02 10.18 13.97
N ILE A 62 11.15 10.62 13.41
CA ILE A 62 11.81 9.96 12.28
C ILE A 62 12.23 8.55 12.65
N PHE A 63 12.83 8.36 13.83
CA PHE A 63 13.22 7.04 14.30
C PHE A 63 12.02 6.09 14.39
N LEU A 64 10.93 6.52 15.03
CA LEU A 64 9.72 5.71 15.17
C LEU A 64 9.09 5.39 13.81
N GLU A 65 9.02 6.35 12.89
CA GLU A 65 8.44 6.11 11.57
C GLU A 65 9.28 5.15 10.73
N ASN A 66 10.61 5.28 10.76
CA ASN A 66 11.50 4.35 10.07
C ASN A 66 11.45 2.95 10.69
N LEU A 67 11.39 2.87 12.02
CA LEU A 67 11.21 1.60 12.74
C LEU A 67 9.89 0.91 12.33
N CYS A 68 8.78 1.64 12.39
CA CYS A 68 7.45 1.13 12.01
C CYS A 68 7.38 0.79 10.52
N GLY A 69 7.98 1.61 9.66
CA GLY A 69 8.11 1.35 8.22
C GLY A 69 8.91 0.08 7.92
N GLY A 70 9.98 -0.18 8.66
CA GLY A 70 10.73 -1.44 8.59
C GLY A 70 9.88 -2.65 8.97
N MET A 71 9.13 -2.54 10.07
CA MET A 71 8.21 -3.61 10.52
C MET A 71 7.08 -3.86 9.51
N GLY A 72 6.47 -2.79 9.00
CA GLY A 72 5.39 -2.86 8.02
C GLY A 72 5.83 -3.47 6.68
N THR A 73 7.02 -3.13 6.19
CA THR A 73 7.57 -3.71 4.96
C THR A 73 7.88 -5.20 5.12
N ALA A 74 8.44 -5.62 6.26
CA ALA A 74 8.68 -7.03 6.55
C ALA A 74 7.37 -7.84 6.56
N ALA A 75 6.33 -7.35 7.24
CA ALA A 75 5.03 -8.03 7.25
C ALA A 75 4.34 -8.04 5.89
N PHE A 76 4.50 -6.97 5.11
CA PHE A 76 3.96 -6.91 3.77
C PHE A 76 4.63 -7.93 2.83
N VAL A 77 5.95 -8.07 2.88
CA VAL A 77 6.68 -9.08 2.10
C VAL A 77 6.22 -10.49 2.49
N ALA A 78 6.09 -10.76 3.79
CA ALA A 78 5.59 -12.05 4.27
C ALA A 78 4.15 -12.33 3.82
N LEU A 79 3.28 -11.31 3.79
CA LEU A 79 1.93 -11.41 3.22
C LEU A 79 1.98 -11.81 1.74
N LEU A 80 2.80 -11.14 0.93
CA LEU A 80 2.96 -11.49 -0.48
C LEU A 80 3.46 -12.93 -0.65
N MET A 81 4.40 -13.37 0.17
CA MET A 81 4.90 -14.75 0.16
C MET A 81 3.81 -15.76 0.48
N THR A 82 2.95 -15.49 1.48
CA THR A 82 1.79 -16.36 1.78
C THR A 82 0.74 -16.39 0.67
N LEU A 83 0.70 -15.35 -0.17
CA LEU A 83 -0.21 -15.29 -1.31
C LEU A 83 0.35 -15.98 -2.56
N CYS A 84 1.63 -16.36 -2.56
CA CYS A 84 2.27 -17.01 -3.69
C CYS A 84 2.14 -18.53 -3.60
N ASN A 85 1.76 -19.18 -4.69
CA ASN A 85 1.73 -20.63 -4.78
C ASN A 85 3.17 -21.18 -4.84
N LYS A 86 3.45 -22.23 -4.04
CA LYS A 86 4.77 -22.91 -3.99
C LYS A 86 5.30 -23.34 -5.37
N SER A 87 4.42 -23.65 -6.34
CA SER A 87 4.82 -24.10 -7.68
C SER A 87 5.37 -22.98 -8.60
N PHE A 88 4.98 -21.71 -8.40
CA PHE A 88 5.38 -20.58 -9.26
C PHE A 88 5.72 -19.32 -8.42
N SER A 89 6.25 -19.54 -7.22
CA SER A 89 6.36 -18.51 -6.18
C SER A 89 7.19 -17.28 -6.61
N ALA A 90 8.30 -17.48 -7.31
CA ALA A 90 9.18 -16.39 -7.73
C ALA A 90 8.49 -15.39 -8.69
N THR A 91 7.77 -15.90 -9.69
CA THR A 91 7.09 -15.05 -10.69
C THR A 91 5.89 -14.34 -10.09
N GLN A 92 5.11 -15.03 -9.24
CA GLN A 92 3.95 -14.42 -8.58
C GLN A 92 4.39 -13.36 -7.57
N PHE A 93 5.45 -13.61 -6.81
CA PHE A 93 6.01 -12.64 -5.88
C PHE A 93 6.51 -11.40 -6.63
N ALA A 94 7.22 -11.58 -7.74
CA ALA A 94 7.67 -10.46 -8.57
C ALA A 94 6.49 -9.63 -9.10
N LEU A 95 5.43 -10.28 -9.57
CA LEU A 95 4.24 -9.60 -10.09
C LEU A 95 3.46 -8.86 -9.00
N LEU A 96 3.25 -9.48 -7.84
CA LEU A 96 2.58 -8.85 -6.70
C LEU A 96 3.41 -7.70 -6.09
N SER A 97 4.73 -7.88 -6.00
CA SER A 97 5.65 -6.84 -5.53
C SER A 97 5.68 -5.65 -6.49
N ALA A 98 5.74 -5.90 -7.81
CA ALA A 98 5.63 -4.87 -8.83
C ALA A 98 4.31 -4.11 -8.73
N LEU A 99 3.18 -4.82 -8.57
CA LEU A 99 1.87 -4.19 -8.41
C LEU A 99 1.79 -3.31 -7.15
N SER A 100 2.40 -3.73 -6.04
CA SER A 100 2.51 -2.91 -4.83
C SER A 100 3.38 -1.67 -5.03
N ALA A 101 4.51 -1.83 -5.73
CA ALA A 101 5.43 -0.73 -6.02
C ALA A 101 4.76 0.35 -6.87
N VAL A 102 3.96 -0.05 -7.88
CA VAL A 102 3.14 0.85 -8.69
C VAL A 102 2.30 1.75 -7.78
N GLY A 103 1.50 1.19 -6.86
CA GLY A 103 0.68 1.99 -5.94
C GLY A 103 1.49 3.01 -5.13
N ARG A 104 2.65 2.60 -4.60
CA ARG A 104 3.53 3.50 -3.84
C ARG A 104 4.11 4.63 -4.69
N VAL A 105 4.53 4.32 -5.93
CA VAL A 105 5.13 5.28 -6.84
C VAL A 105 4.13 6.37 -7.25
N TYR A 106 2.85 6.04 -7.40
CA TYR A 106 1.82 7.04 -7.74
C TYR A 106 1.38 7.90 -6.55
N VAL A 107 1.31 7.31 -5.34
CA VAL A 107 0.92 8.06 -4.14
C VAL A 107 1.95 9.14 -3.80
N GLY A 108 3.23 8.94 -4.13
CA GLY A 108 4.31 9.90 -3.86
C GLY A 108 4.11 11.29 -4.49
N PRO A 109 3.97 11.42 -5.83
CA PRO A 109 3.72 12.71 -6.48
C PRO A 109 2.42 13.38 -6.04
N ILE A 110 1.34 12.59 -5.87
CA ILE A 110 0.05 13.10 -5.39
C ILE A 110 0.19 13.70 -3.99
N ALA A 111 0.94 13.03 -3.11
CA ALA A 111 1.26 13.54 -1.78
C ALA A 111 2.05 14.86 -1.84
N GLY A 112 3.04 14.95 -2.73
CA GLY A 112 3.84 16.18 -2.93
C GLY A 112 2.97 17.38 -3.34
N TRP A 113 2.16 17.22 -4.39
CA TRP A 113 1.24 18.26 -4.85
C TRP A 113 0.21 18.65 -3.77
N PHE A 114 -0.30 17.68 -3.01
CA PHE A 114 -1.26 17.94 -1.92
C PHE A 114 -0.62 18.73 -0.77
N VAL A 115 0.63 18.42 -0.40
CA VAL A 115 1.38 19.14 0.63
C VAL A 115 1.69 20.57 0.21
N GLU A 116 2.04 20.80 -1.07
CA GLU A 116 2.30 22.15 -1.59
C GLU A 116 1.07 23.06 -1.53
N THR A 117 -0.13 22.49 -1.73
CA THR A 117 -1.39 23.24 -1.79
C THR A 117 -2.09 23.38 -0.44
N HIS A 118 -2.07 22.35 0.41
CA HIS A 118 -2.83 22.27 1.67
C HIS A 118 -1.94 22.27 2.93
N GLY A 119 -0.62 22.17 2.77
CA GLY A 119 0.34 22.11 3.86
C GLY A 119 0.48 20.75 4.53
N TRP A 120 1.56 20.60 5.30
CA TRP A 120 1.92 19.37 6.01
C TRP A 120 0.87 18.85 7.01
N PRO A 121 0.19 19.69 7.83
CA PRO A 121 -0.76 19.18 8.82
C PRO A 121 -1.94 18.42 8.21
N LEU A 122 -2.55 18.98 7.14
CA LEU A 122 -3.69 18.35 6.46
C LEU A 122 -3.28 17.05 5.76
N PHE A 123 -2.07 17.00 5.21
CA PHE A 123 -1.53 15.77 4.60
C PHE A 123 -1.41 14.63 5.61
N TYR A 124 -0.84 14.87 6.80
CA TYR A 124 -0.74 13.84 7.84
C TYR A 124 -2.12 13.36 8.30
N LEU A 125 -3.07 14.27 8.49
CA LEU A 125 -4.44 13.91 8.87
C LEU A 125 -5.13 13.07 7.78
N PHE A 126 -4.96 13.46 6.51
CA PHE A 126 -5.48 12.70 5.38
C PHE A 126 -4.84 11.31 5.29
N SER A 127 -3.53 11.19 5.51
CA SER A 127 -2.82 9.90 5.52
C SER A 127 -3.34 8.97 6.63
N ILE A 128 -3.59 9.50 7.82
CA ILE A 128 -4.19 8.74 8.93
C ILE A 128 -5.60 8.27 8.55
N ALA A 129 -6.42 9.17 7.99
CA ALA A 129 -7.76 8.82 7.53
C ALA A 129 -7.73 7.75 6.43
N ALA A 130 -6.74 7.80 5.52
CA ALA A 130 -6.53 6.82 4.47
C ALA A 130 -6.00 5.46 4.98
N ALA A 131 -5.34 5.43 6.14
CA ALA A 131 -4.92 4.17 6.78
C ALA A 131 -6.11 3.37 7.34
N ILE A 132 -7.18 4.05 7.78
CA ILE A 132 -8.39 3.40 8.35
C ILE A 132 -9.04 2.41 7.39
N PRO A 133 -9.40 2.75 6.13
CA PRO A 133 -10.00 1.79 5.21
C PRO A 133 -9.05 0.63 4.89
N GLY A 134 -7.74 0.87 4.84
CA GLY A 134 -6.75 -0.20 4.66
C GLY A 134 -6.74 -1.20 5.82
N LEU A 135 -6.73 -0.70 7.06
CA LEU A 135 -6.83 -1.54 8.26
C LEU A 135 -8.17 -2.27 8.37
N LEU A 136 -9.27 -1.62 7.98
CA LEU A 136 -10.59 -2.22 7.97
C LEU A 136 -10.69 -3.37 6.96
N LEU A 137 -10.16 -3.17 5.75
CA LEU A 137 -10.07 -4.21 4.73
C LEU A 137 -9.24 -5.40 5.23
N LEU A 138 -8.11 -5.13 5.90
CA LEU A 138 -7.28 -6.16 6.50
C LEU A 138 -8.03 -6.96 7.57
N TYR A 139 -8.81 -6.27 8.42
CA TYR A 139 -9.69 -6.88 9.41
C TYR A 139 -10.75 -7.79 8.78
N ILE A 140 -11.36 -7.37 7.66
CA ILE A 140 -12.32 -8.19 6.90
C ILE A 140 -11.66 -9.45 6.34
N CYS A 141 -10.44 -9.33 5.79
CA CYS A 141 -9.68 -10.43 5.22
C CYS A 141 -9.06 -11.37 6.26
N ARG A 142 -9.26 -11.13 7.56
CA ARG A 142 -8.73 -11.93 8.67
C ARG A 142 -8.94 -13.43 8.48
N GLN A 143 -10.17 -13.83 8.17
CA GLN A 143 -10.52 -15.26 8.07
C GLN A 143 -9.82 -15.93 6.89
N THR A 144 -9.68 -15.22 5.77
CA THR A 144 -8.94 -15.74 4.60
C THR A 144 -7.45 -15.88 4.93
N LEU A 145 -6.85 -14.90 5.60
CA LEU A 145 -5.44 -14.96 5.99
C LEU A 145 -5.15 -16.05 7.02
N GLU A 146 -6.00 -16.18 8.05
CA GLU A 146 -5.87 -17.24 9.06
C GLU A 146 -6.09 -18.64 8.44
N TYR A 147 -6.97 -18.77 7.45
CA TYR A 147 -7.17 -20.03 6.72
C TYR A 147 -5.98 -20.37 5.82
N THR A 148 -5.52 -19.44 4.99
CA THR A 148 -4.36 -19.67 4.10
C THR A 148 -3.09 -19.97 4.89
N GLN A 149 -2.90 -19.33 6.06
CA GLN A 149 -1.76 -19.62 6.95
C GLN A 149 -1.84 -21.03 7.59
N LYS A 150 -3.04 -21.58 7.81
CA LYS A 150 -3.23 -22.90 8.45
C LYS A 150 -3.27 -24.07 7.48
N THR A 151 -3.88 -23.86 6.32
CA THR A 151 -4.20 -24.94 5.38
C THR A 151 -3.21 -24.99 4.21
N ASP A 152 -2.37 -23.95 4.02
CA ASP A 152 -1.53 -23.74 2.81
C ASP A 152 -2.34 -23.75 1.49
N GLU A 153 -3.67 -23.84 1.59
CA GLU A 153 -4.64 -23.85 0.50
C GLU A 153 -5.44 -22.56 0.49
N PHE A 154 -5.70 -22.05 -0.71
CA PHE A 154 -6.60 -20.93 -0.92
C PHE A 154 -8.04 -21.42 -0.89
N MET A 155 -8.90 -20.76 -0.12
CA MET A 155 -10.36 -20.95 -0.25
C MET A 155 -10.74 -20.66 -1.71
N PRO A 156 -11.26 -21.64 -2.47
CA PRO A 156 -11.64 -21.43 -3.85
C PRO A 156 -12.87 -20.52 -3.89
N ARG A 157 -12.68 -19.25 -4.23
CA ARG A 157 -13.78 -18.29 -4.36
C ARG A 157 -14.60 -18.63 -5.60
N THR A 158 -15.75 -19.26 -5.40
CA THR A 158 -16.66 -19.69 -6.48
C THR A 158 -17.77 -18.69 -6.80
N GLU A 159 -18.03 -17.72 -5.93
CA GLU A 159 -19.11 -16.75 -6.04
C GLU A 159 -18.67 -15.47 -6.81
N PHE A 160 -19.54 -14.97 -7.72
CA PHE A 160 -19.37 -13.74 -8.54
C PHE A 160 -18.22 -13.68 -9.57
N LYS A 161 -17.91 -14.79 -10.27
CA LYS A 161 -16.91 -14.86 -11.37
C LYS A 161 -17.03 -13.77 -12.46
N THR A 162 -18.24 -13.25 -12.72
CA THR A 162 -18.47 -12.23 -13.76
C THR A 162 -18.12 -10.83 -13.26
N ALA A 163 -18.47 -10.49 -12.01
CA ALA A 163 -18.18 -9.18 -11.43
C ALA A 163 -16.68 -8.97 -11.22
N TYR A 164 -15.98 -10.03 -10.77
CA TYR A 164 -14.52 -10.04 -10.64
C TYR A 164 -13.81 -9.83 -11.99
N ARG A 165 -14.36 -10.38 -13.08
CA ARG A 165 -13.84 -10.19 -14.44
C ARG A 165 -13.93 -8.74 -14.89
N TRP A 166 -14.99 -8.04 -14.53
CA TRP A 166 -15.17 -6.62 -14.83
C TRP A 166 -14.24 -5.74 -14.00
N ALA A 167 -14.12 -5.99 -12.69
CA ALA A 167 -13.16 -5.29 -11.84
C ALA A 167 -11.72 -5.45 -12.35
N LEU A 168 -11.34 -6.66 -12.76
CA LEU A 168 -10.03 -6.94 -13.35
C LEU A 168 -9.84 -6.24 -14.70
N ARG A 169 -10.86 -6.19 -15.56
CA ARG A 169 -10.81 -5.43 -16.82
C ARG A 169 -10.58 -3.95 -16.58
N PHE A 170 -11.31 -3.33 -15.65
CA PHE A 170 -11.10 -1.94 -15.27
C PHE A 170 -9.67 -1.69 -14.76
N LEU A 171 -9.15 -2.59 -13.92
CA LEU A 171 -7.77 -2.50 -13.44
C LEU A 171 -6.74 -2.65 -14.57
N THR A 172 -6.92 -3.61 -15.49
CA THR A 172 -6.00 -3.80 -16.63
C THR A 172 -6.02 -2.63 -17.60
N ILE A 173 -7.19 -2.03 -17.86
CA ILE A 173 -7.34 -0.83 -18.69
C ILE A 173 -6.66 0.37 -18.00
N GLY A 174 -6.84 0.51 -16.68
CA GLY A 174 -6.15 1.52 -15.88
C GLY A 174 -4.64 1.39 -15.94
N CYS A 175 -4.10 0.18 -15.74
CA CYS A 175 -2.66 -0.10 -15.88
C CYS A 175 -2.14 0.15 -17.31
N ALA A 176 -2.90 -0.19 -18.34
CA ALA A 176 -2.52 0.05 -19.73
C ALA A 176 -2.44 1.54 -20.06
N LEU A 177 -3.40 2.34 -19.56
CA LEU A 177 -3.38 3.80 -19.69
C LEU A 177 -2.18 4.41 -18.95
N LEU A 178 -1.86 3.92 -17.75
CA LEU A 178 -0.68 4.36 -17.01
C LEU A 178 0.64 3.99 -17.72
N ALA A 179 0.73 2.81 -18.34
CA ALA A 179 1.88 2.44 -19.15
C ALA A 179 2.02 3.33 -20.39
N ALA A 180 0.91 3.63 -21.07
CA ALA A 180 0.89 4.55 -22.21
C ALA A 180 1.30 5.98 -21.79
N TRP A 181 0.86 6.44 -20.62
CA TRP A 181 1.32 7.70 -20.04
C TRP A 181 2.83 7.70 -19.78
N LEU A 182 3.37 6.63 -19.20
CA LEU A 182 4.82 6.52 -18.93
C LEU A 182 5.64 6.60 -20.23
N ILE A 183 5.16 5.93 -21.29
CA ILE A 183 5.78 5.98 -22.62
C ILE A 183 5.74 7.41 -23.19
N LEU A 184 4.59 8.08 -23.09
CA LEU A 184 4.45 9.48 -23.54
C LEU A 184 5.37 10.43 -22.76
N LEU A 185 5.55 10.22 -21.46
CA LEU A 185 6.45 11.03 -20.64
C LEU A 185 7.91 10.83 -21.07
N ILE A 186 8.32 9.59 -21.35
CA ILE A 186 9.65 9.27 -21.89
C ILE A 186 9.84 9.92 -23.27
N CYS A 187 8.84 9.85 -24.16
CA CYS A 187 8.89 10.49 -25.48
C CYS A 187 8.97 12.03 -25.39
N ASN A 188 8.26 12.64 -24.43
CA ASN A 188 8.33 14.08 -24.18
C ASN A 188 9.69 14.48 -23.60
N ALA A 189 10.27 13.66 -22.71
CA ALA A 189 11.62 13.87 -22.17
C ALA A 189 12.75 13.72 -23.21
N LEU A 190 12.49 13.00 -24.31
CA LEU A 190 13.39 12.82 -25.46
C LEU A 190 13.16 13.87 -26.57
N ASP A 191 12.32 14.89 -26.33
CA ASP A 191 11.93 15.91 -27.32
C ASP A 191 11.26 15.35 -28.60
N TRP A 192 10.75 14.11 -28.56
CA TRP A 192 10.08 13.48 -29.70
C TRP A 192 8.64 13.96 -29.90
N THR A 193 7.96 14.38 -28.83
CA THR A 193 6.55 14.80 -28.88
C THR A 193 6.21 15.81 -27.79
N SER A 194 5.76 17.01 -28.15
CA SER A 194 5.32 18.08 -27.25
C SER A 194 3.82 18.00 -26.93
N ALA A 195 3.34 16.82 -26.51
CA ALA A 195 1.93 16.56 -26.19
C ALA A 195 1.69 16.39 -24.68
N SER A 196 2.10 17.39 -23.89
CA SER A 196 1.96 17.38 -22.41
C SER A 196 0.50 17.26 -21.95
N ASP A 197 -0.43 17.94 -22.64
CA ASP A 197 -1.86 17.90 -22.28
C ASP A 197 -2.48 16.50 -22.45
N VAL A 198 -2.01 15.74 -23.45
CA VAL A 198 -2.46 14.36 -23.70
C VAL A 198 -1.90 13.44 -22.62
N ALA A 199 -0.68 13.68 -22.14
CA ALA A 199 -0.09 12.93 -21.04
C ALA A 199 -0.87 13.16 -19.72
N ASP A 200 -1.17 14.41 -19.37
CA ASP A 200 -1.89 14.72 -18.13
C ASP A 200 -3.33 14.16 -18.13
N THR A 201 -4.02 14.21 -19.27
CA THR A 201 -5.36 13.62 -19.41
C THR A 201 -5.35 12.09 -19.37
N LEU A 202 -4.32 11.45 -19.93
CA LEU A 202 -4.13 9.99 -19.82
C LEU A 202 -3.86 9.55 -18.38
N LEU A 203 -3.03 10.30 -17.65
CA LEU A 203 -2.75 10.05 -16.24
C LEU A 203 -4.02 10.14 -15.40
N LEU A 204 -4.77 11.25 -15.52
CA LEU A 204 -6.00 11.47 -14.74
C LEU A 204 -7.04 10.37 -15.01
N ARG A 205 -7.24 9.99 -16.27
CA ARG A 205 -8.18 8.92 -16.65
C ARG A 205 -7.69 7.53 -16.20
N GLY A 206 -6.39 7.26 -16.32
CA GLY A 206 -5.79 6.00 -15.87
C GLY A 206 -5.91 5.79 -14.35
N ILE A 207 -5.73 6.85 -13.57
CA ILE A 207 -5.92 6.83 -12.11
C ILE A 207 -7.39 6.57 -11.76
N GLN A 208 -8.33 7.32 -12.35
CA GLN A 208 -9.75 7.15 -12.08
C GLN A 208 -10.24 5.72 -12.35
N LEU A 209 -9.85 5.13 -13.48
CA LEU A 209 -10.21 3.76 -13.84
C LEU A 209 -9.58 2.72 -12.89
N SER A 210 -8.32 2.92 -12.50
CA SER A 210 -7.61 2.02 -11.57
C SER A 210 -8.22 2.05 -10.16
N VAL A 211 -8.55 3.25 -9.65
CA VAL A 211 -9.19 3.43 -8.35
C VAL A 211 -10.59 2.81 -8.35
N VAL A 212 -11.39 3.04 -9.39
CA VAL A 212 -12.71 2.41 -9.52
C VAL A 212 -12.61 0.89 -9.57
N GLY A 213 -11.65 0.33 -10.32
CA GLY A 213 -11.39 -1.11 -10.35
C GLY A 213 -11.01 -1.69 -8.98
N MET A 214 -10.15 -0.98 -8.23
CA MET A 214 -9.70 -1.39 -6.90
C MET A 214 -10.84 -1.32 -5.87
N VAL A 215 -11.64 -0.26 -5.87
CA VAL A 215 -12.80 -0.11 -4.98
C VAL A 215 -13.87 -1.17 -5.29
N LEU A 216 -14.20 -1.39 -6.57
CA LEU A 216 -15.13 -2.44 -6.97
C LEU A 216 -14.65 -3.83 -6.57
N GLY A 217 -13.35 -4.13 -6.76
CA GLY A 217 -12.75 -5.38 -6.32
C GLY A 217 -12.86 -5.57 -4.80
N GLY A 218 -12.51 -4.55 -4.01
CA GLY A 218 -12.61 -4.58 -2.55
C GLY A 218 -14.05 -4.73 -2.04
N VAL A 219 -15.02 -4.07 -2.68
CA VAL A 219 -16.45 -4.20 -2.34
C VAL A 219 -16.96 -5.62 -2.66
N LEU A 220 -16.57 -6.17 -3.81
CA LEU A 220 -16.94 -7.55 -4.19
C LEU A 220 -16.34 -8.57 -3.21
N ASP A 221 -15.10 -8.36 -2.76
CA ASP A 221 -14.49 -9.21 -1.74
C ASP A 221 -15.20 -9.15 -0.39
N TYR A 222 -15.64 -7.96 0.02
CA TYR A 222 -16.45 -7.79 1.23
C TYR A 222 -17.79 -8.51 1.11
N LEU A 223 -18.48 -8.38 -0.02
CA LEU A 223 -19.78 -9.01 -0.27
C LEU A 223 -19.68 -10.54 -0.33
N ALA A 224 -18.63 -11.08 -0.96
CA ALA A 224 -18.38 -12.52 -1.03
C ALA A 224 -18.16 -13.11 0.37
N LEU A 225 -17.30 -12.47 1.18
CA LEU A 225 -17.02 -12.90 2.55
C LEU A 225 -18.24 -12.79 3.47
N ARG A 226 -19.10 -11.79 3.26
CA ARG A 226 -20.33 -11.64 4.04
C ARG A 226 -21.36 -12.73 3.71
N ARG A 227 -21.39 -13.20 2.46
CA ARG A 227 -22.29 -14.29 2.03
C ARG A 227 -21.84 -15.65 2.56
N GLU A 228 -20.55 -15.96 2.55
CA GLU A 228 -20.04 -17.22 3.15
C GLU A 228 -20.28 -17.31 4.66
N LYS A 229 -20.34 -16.17 5.38
CA LYS A 229 -20.74 -16.16 6.80
C LYS A 229 -22.23 -16.40 7.05
N LEU A 230 -23.07 -16.24 6.03
CA LEU A 230 -24.54 -16.35 6.10
C LEU A 230 -25.06 -17.68 5.51
N ALA A 231 -24.18 -18.49 4.92
CA ALA A 231 -24.46 -19.83 4.39
C ALA A 231 -23.99 -20.90 5.39
#